data_AF-A0A519HBK6-F1
#
_entry.id   AF-A0A519HBK6-F1
#
_cell.length_a   1.000
_cell.length_b   1.000
_cell.length_c   1.000
_cell.angle_alpha   90.00
_cell.angle_beta   90.00
_cell.angle_gamma   90.00
#
_symmetry.space_group_name_H-M   'P 1'
#
loop_
_entity.id
_entity.type
_entity.pdbx_description
1 polymer ?
#
loop_
_entity_poly.entity_id
_entity_poly.type
_entity_poly.pdbx_seq_one_letter_code
_entity_poly.pdbx_strand_id
1 'polypeptide(L)'
;MAADRLTTDSVTSHPSLITDYLRAVEPRLRARRDRDDLLDEIADHLHSAAERLEALGVGRDAAEQRALARFGEPRVVATLLTSVPSKGSTVSLFFSRYLGPLSMIAAVLWAVAAVMTYFGYTALSGSWTSERYLTSAVIVGLACLVTVAVLVGLNIRATGRLDGPTIAIGVIGVVAAAAATMTSWVVALWLPLLAAVVTWTMVRARRAHAGSRPFVTVLMLAMPLLGAAAIAVSAVGIVGGVETEIGIWLVVVGLAVVLVAALADLAVRLAARLRTSAVTA
;
A
#
# COMPACT_ATOMS: atom_id res chain seq x y z
N MET A 1 -18.25 38.34 38.50
CA MET A 1 -18.52 37.08 39.24
C MET A 1 -19.88 36.56 38.80
N ALA A 2 -19.92 35.83 37.69
CA ALA A 2 -21.02 34.97 37.25
C ALA A 2 -20.45 34.12 36.10
N ALA A 3 -20.09 32.89 36.42
CA ALA A 3 -19.48 31.94 35.50
C ALA A 3 -20.59 31.32 34.64
N ASP A 4 -20.46 31.52 33.33
CA ASP A 4 -21.32 30.95 32.30
C ASP A 4 -21.00 29.44 32.20
N ARG A 5 -21.98 28.61 32.55
CA ARG A 5 -21.88 27.15 32.48
C ARG A 5 -21.98 26.76 31.01
N LEU A 6 -20.83 26.51 30.39
CA LEU A 6 -20.74 25.69 29.19
C LEU A 6 -21.26 24.29 29.51
N THR A 7 -22.53 24.06 29.22
CA THR A 7 -23.13 22.75 29.04
C THR A 7 -22.34 22.04 27.95
N THR A 8 -21.43 21.17 28.36
CA THR A 8 -20.97 20.06 27.53
C THR A 8 -22.18 19.20 27.25
N ASP A 9 -22.85 19.49 26.12
CA ASP A 9 -23.73 18.55 25.46
C ASP A 9 -22.90 17.30 25.19
N SER A 10 -23.00 16.34 26.10
CA SER A 10 -22.67 14.96 25.84
C SER A 10 -23.49 14.53 24.64
N VAL A 11 -22.88 14.59 23.45
CA VAL A 11 -23.37 13.94 22.24
C VAL A 11 -23.51 12.47 22.63
N THR A 12 -24.73 12.10 23.00
CA THR A 12 -25.13 10.72 23.18
C THR A 12 -25.14 10.14 21.78
N SER A 13 -23.94 9.72 21.34
CA SER A 13 -23.74 8.99 20.10
C SER A 13 -24.67 7.79 20.14
N HIS A 14 -25.82 7.90 19.48
CA HIS A 14 -26.76 6.81 19.37
C HIS A 14 -25.98 5.63 18.76
N PRO A 15 -26.11 4.42 19.31
CA PRO A 15 -25.44 3.25 18.75
C PRO A 15 -25.79 3.14 17.26
N SER A 16 -24.77 3.05 16.41
CA SER A 16 -24.95 3.04 14.95
C SER A 16 -25.76 1.80 14.54
N LEU A 17 -26.69 1.98 13.59
CA LEU A 17 -27.50 0.90 13.04
C LEU A 17 -26.62 -0.15 12.35
N ILE A 18 -25.48 0.28 11.80
CA ILE A 18 -24.47 -0.60 11.19
C ILE A 18 -23.85 -1.50 12.26
N THR A 19 -23.51 -0.97 13.44
CA THR A 19 -22.96 -1.78 14.54
C THR A 19 -23.93 -2.87 15.00
N ASP A 20 -25.21 -2.54 15.15
CA ASP A 20 -26.24 -3.52 15.53
C ASP A 20 -26.44 -4.59 14.43
N TYR A 21 -26.37 -4.19 13.16
CA TYR A 21 -26.39 -5.11 12.04
C TYR A 21 -25.19 -6.08 12.08
N LEU A 22 -23.97 -5.59 12.30
CA LEU A 22 -22.76 -6.41 12.39
C LEU A 22 -22.82 -7.39 13.57
N ARG A 23 -23.31 -6.93 14.74
CA ARG A 23 -23.54 -7.78 15.92
C ARG A 23 -24.56 -8.89 15.63
N ALA A 24 -25.52 -8.65 14.74
CA ALA A 24 -26.45 -9.69 14.30
C ALA A 24 -25.80 -10.68 13.30
N VAL A 25 -24.84 -10.25 12.49
CA VAL A 25 -24.14 -11.12 11.52
C VAL A 25 -23.07 -11.98 12.20
N GLU A 26 -22.29 -11.42 13.13
CA GLU A 26 -21.11 -12.07 13.73
C GLU A 26 -21.36 -13.51 14.24
N PRO A 27 -22.41 -13.81 15.04
CA PRO A 27 -22.62 -15.15 15.57
C PRO A 27 -22.77 -16.22 14.48
N ARG A 28 -23.25 -15.83 13.29
CA ARG A 28 -23.53 -16.71 12.16
C ARG A 28 -22.28 -17.01 11.34
N LEU A 29 -21.26 -16.16 11.44
CA LEU A 29 -19.98 -16.33 10.77
C LEU A 29 -18.94 -17.03 11.66
N ARG A 30 -19.28 -17.44 12.90
CA ARG A 30 -18.35 -18.05 13.88
C ARG A 30 -17.55 -19.25 13.36
N ALA A 31 -18.12 -20.05 12.46
CA ALA A 31 -17.45 -21.22 11.89
C ALA A 31 -16.42 -20.87 10.80
N ARG A 32 -16.36 -19.61 10.35
CA ARG A 32 -15.44 -19.17 9.30
C ARG A 32 -14.12 -18.67 9.88
N ARG A 33 -13.00 -19.05 9.24
CA ARG A 33 -11.65 -18.62 9.62
C ARG A 33 -11.39 -17.14 9.29
N ASP A 34 -12.05 -16.61 8.26
CA ASP A 34 -11.96 -15.23 7.77
C ASP A 34 -13.10 -14.34 8.28
N ARG A 35 -13.72 -14.71 9.41
CA ARG A 35 -14.88 -14.00 9.97
C ARG A 35 -14.62 -12.51 10.19
N ASP A 36 -13.52 -12.18 10.87
CA ASP A 36 -13.26 -10.81 11.30
C ASP A 36 -13.02 -9.91 10.07
N ASP A 37 -12.24 -10.39 9.09
CA ASP A 37 -12.03 -9.71 7.81
C ASP A 37 -13.34 -9.50 7.04
N LEU A 38 -14.24 -10.49 7.03
CA LEU A 38 -15.56 -10.36 6.39
C LEU A 38 -16.44 -9.32 7.10
N LEU A 39 -16.41 -9.27 8.43
CA LEU A 39 -17.15 -8.27 9.20
C LEU A 39 -16.60 -6.86 8.92
N ASP A 40 -15.29 -6.72 8.84
CA ASP A 40 -14.62 -5.47 8.46
C ASP A 40 -15.01 -5.04 7.04
N GLU A 41 -15.03 -5.97 6.07
CA GLU A 41 -15.42 -5.66 4.69
C GLU A 41 -16.90 -5.25 4.57
N ILE A 42 -17.79 -5.91 5.32
CA ILE A 42 -19.21 -5.52 5.40
C ILE A 42 -19.32 -4.13 6.02
N ALA A 43 -18.60 -3.84 7.10
CA ALA A 43 -18.59 -2.54 7.75
C ALA A 43 -18.12 -1.45 6.78
N ASP A 44 -16.98 -1.65 6.12
CA ASP A 44 -16.42 -0.73 5.12
C ASP A 44 -17.43 -0.44 3.99
N HIS A 45 -18.11 -1.48 3.49
CA HIS A 45 -19.10 -1.32 2.44
C HIS A 45 -20.34 -0.54 2.89
N LEU A 46 -20.83 -0.80 4.09
CA LEU A 46 -21.99 -0.11 4.67
C LEU A 46 -21.68 1.36 4.97
N HIS A 47 -20.55 1.65 5.62
CA HIS A 47 -20.11 3.01 5.89
C HIS A 47 -19.87 3.79 4.60
N SER A 48 -19.14 3.22 3.64
CA SER A 48 -18.93 3.85 2.34
C SER A 48 -20.25 4.11 1.59
N ALA A 49 -21.27 3.26 1.78
CA ALA A 49 -22.59 3.46 1.16
C ALA A 49 -23.38 4.57 1.86
N ALA A 50 -23.33 4.65 3.19
CA ALA A 50 -23.93 5.72 3.98
C ALA A 50 -23.28 7.08 3.67
N GLU A 51 -21.95 7.17 3.66
CA GLU A 51 -21.20 8.38 3.32
C GLU A 51 -21.57 8.94 1.93
N ARG A 52 -21.78 8.06 0.94
CA ARG A 52 -22.25 8.48 -0.39
C ARG A 52 -23.66 9.06 -0.37
N LEU A 53 -24.54 8.57 0.49
CA LEU A 53 -25.89 9.10 0.66
C LEU A 53 -25.87 10.42 1.43
N GLU A 54 -25.02 10.54 2.45
CA GLU A 54 -24.80 11.79 3.18
C GLU A 54 -24.24 12.89 2.27
N ALA A 55 -23.30 12.56 1.39
CA ALA A 55 -22.79 13.48 0.38
C ALA A 55 -23.87 13.98 -0.61
N LEU A 56 -25.00 13.26 -0.72
CA LEU A 56 -26.17 13.66 -1.49
C LEU A 56 -27.22 14.42 -0.65
N GLY A 57 -26.89 14.79 0.59
CA GLY A 57 -27.76 15.54 1.49
C GLY A 57 -28.76 14.67 2.28
N VAL A 58 -28.60 13.35 2.30
CA VAL A 58 -29.43 12.46 3.12
C VAL A 58 -28.94 12.53 4.57
N GLY A 59 -29.84 12.72 5.54
CA GLY A 59 -29.49 12.68 6.96
C GLY A 59 -28.86 11.33 7.36
N ARG A 60 -27.87 11.35 8.26
CA ARG A 60 -27.06 10.18 8.65
C ARG A 60 -27.88 8.93 8.96
N ASP A 61 -28.88 9.01 9.82
CA ASP A 61 -29.70 7.85 10.20
C ASP A 61 -30.45 7.26 9.00
N ALA A 62 -30.99 8.12 8.14
CA ALA A 62 -31.66 7.70 6.90
C ALA A 62 -30.66 7.14 5.88
N ALA A 63 -29.42 7.62 5.88
CA ALA A 63 -28.34 7.10 5.03
C ALA A 63 -27.93 5.70 5.47
N GLU A 64 -27.70 5.47 6.77
CA GLU A 64 -27.41 4.15 7.34
C GLU A 64 -28.57 3.18 7.07
N GLN A 65 -29.82 3.58 7.34
CA GLN A 65 -30.99 2.74 7.11
C GLN A 65 -31.16 2.35 5.63
N ARG A 66 -30.93 3.28 4.69
CA ARG A 66 -30.96 2.99 3.25
C ARG A 66 -29.80 2.11 2.81
N ALA A 67 -28.61 2.29 3.38
CA ALA A 67 -27.47 1.43 3.10
C ALA A 67 -27.76 -0.01 3.53
N LEU A 68 -28.29 -0.21 4.73
CA LEU A 68 -28.70 -1.50 5.26
C LEU A 68 -29.84 -2.14 4.45
N ALA A 69 -30.88 -1.38 4.12
CA ALA A 69 -32.00 -1.85 3.31
C ALA A 69 -31.54 -2.35 1.91
N ARG A 70 -30.54 -1.68 1.33
CA ARG A 70 -29.93 -2.12 0.07
C ARG A 70 -29.04 -3.34 0.22
N PHE A 71 -28.39 -3.49 1.37
CA PHE A 71 -27.48 -4.60 1.64
C PHE A 71 -28.21 -5.92 1.91
N GLY A 72 -29.36 -5.85 2.59
CA GLY A 72 -30.27 -6.97 2.81
C GLY A 72 -30.37 -7.40 4.29
N GLU A 73 -31.11 -8.48 4.54
CA GLU A 73 -31.30 -9.00 5.90
C GLU A 73 -30.02 -9.69 6.43
N PRO A 74 -29.62 -9.46 7.71
CA PRO A 74 -28.41 -10.07 8.28
C PRO A 74 -28.32 -11.59 8.11
N ARG A 75 -29.46 -12.29 8.24
CA ARG A 75 -29.53 -13.75 8.14
C ARG A 75 -29.24 -14.25 6.73
N VAL A 76 -29.82 -13.58 5.74
CA VAL A 76 -29.65 -13.92 4.32
C VAL A 76 -28.21 -13.64 3.91
N VAL A 77 -27.67 -12.48 4.28
CA VAL A 77 -26.28 -12.12 3.98
C VAL A 77 -25.30 -13.12 4.62
N ALA A 78 -25.47 -13.44 5.91
CA ALA A 78 -24.61 -14.42 6.57
C ALA A 78 -24.67 -15.79 5.89
N THR A 79 -25.85 -16.24 5.44
CA THR A 79 -26.03 -17.51 4.73
C THR A 79 -25.35 -17.50 3.37
N LEU A 80 -25.49 -16.39 2.61
CA LEU A 80 -24.80 -16.23 1.34
C LEU A 80 -23.28 -16.26 1.54
N LEU A 81 -22.78 -15.53 2.55
CA LEU A 81 -21.36 -15.51 2.85
C LEU A 81 -20.84 -16.89 3.26
N THR A 82 -21.55 -17.66 4.10
CA THR A 82 -21.12 -19.01 4.47
C THR A 82 -21.22 -20.02 3.32
N SER A 83 -22.13 -19.81 2.36
CA SER A 83 -22.27 -20.67 1.19
C SER A 83 -21.16 -20.51 0.15
N VAL A 84 -20.45 -19.36 0.15
CA VAL A 84 -19.33 -19.11 -0.75
C VAL A 84 -18.04 -19.62 -0.09
N PRO A 85 -17.30 -20.56 -0.72
CA PRO A 85 -16.00 -21.00 -0.21
C PRO A 85 -15.10 -19.80 0.07
N SER A 86 -14.44 -19.78 1.24
CA SER A 86 -13.46 -18.74 1.55
C SER A 86 -12.43 -18.69 0.42
N LYS A 87 -12.46 -17.61 -0.36
CA LYS A 87 -11.48 -17.36 -1.42
C LYS A 87 -10.11 -16.99 -0.82
N GLY A 88 -10.03 -16.77 0.50
CA GLY A 88 -8.82 -16.37 1.18
C GLY A 88 -7.84 -17.52 1.33
N SER A 89 -6.93 -17.70 0.37
CA SER A 89 -5.70 -18.46 0.63
C SER A 89 -4.99 -17.89 1.88
N THR A 90 -4.34 -18.74 2.68
CA THR A 90 -3.56 -18.31 3.87
C THR A 90 -2.62 -17.13 3.58
N VAL A 91 -2.15 -17.04 2.34
CA VAL A 91 -1.30 -15.95 1.83
C VAL A 91 -2.05 -14.61 1.81
N SER A 92 -3.32 -14.59 1.40
CA SER A 92 -4.17 -13.38 1.39
C SER A 92 -4.38 -12.85 2.82
N LEU A 93 -4.62 -13.73 3.78
CA LEU A 93 -4.75 -13.38 5.20
C LEU A 93 -3.45 -12.80 5.76
N PHE A 94 -2.32 -13.44 5.45
CA PHE A 94 -1.00 -12.94 5.86
C PHE A 94 -0.77 -11.52 5.33
N PHE A 95 -0.96 -11.29 4.03
CA PHE A 95 -0.75 -9.95 3.47
C PHE A 95 -1.76 -8.95 4.03
N SER A 96 -3.02 -9.31 4.24
CA SER A 96 -4.00 -8.39 4.83
C SER A 96 -3.56 -7.87 6.20
N ARG A 97 -2.95 -8.74 7.03
CA ARG A 97 -2.43 -8.38 8.35
C ARG A 97 -1.11 -7.60 8.32
N TYR A 98 -0.19 -7.96 7.44
CA TYR A 98 1.19 -7.45 7.48
C TYR A 98 1.50 -6.38 6.43
N LEU A 99 0.60 -6.08 5.49
CA LEU A 99 0.87 -5.10 4.42
C LEU A 99 1.19 -3.70 4.96
N GLY A 100 0.49 -3.26 6.01
CA GLY A 100 0.74 -1.96 6.66
C GLY A 100 2.15 -1.86 7.21
N PRO A 101 2.54 -2.73 8.16
CA PRO A 101 3.90 -2.78 8.67
C PRO A 101 4.97 -2.96 7.59
N LEU A 102 4.75 -3.85 6.61
CA LEU A 102 5.70 -4.06 5.51
C LEU A 102 5.89 -2.79 4.66
N SER A 103 4.82 -2.05 4.38
CA SER A 103 4.92 -0.79 3.65
C SER A 103 5.71 0.26 4.43
N MET A 104 5.51 0.36 5.75
CA MET A 104 6.29 1.27 6.59
C MET A 104 7.77 0.87 6.63
N ILE A 105 8.07 -0.42 6.76
CA ILE A 105 9.45 -0.93 6.71
C ILE A 105 10.11 -0.60 5.37
N ALA A 106 9.41 -0.84 4.25
CA ALA A 106 9.92 -0.47 2.93
C ALA A 106 10.18 1.03 2.80
N ALA A 107 9.29 1.89 3.32
CA ALA A 107 9.49 3.33 3.32
C ALA A 107 10.77 3.72 4.08
N VAL A 108 10.95 3.20 5.30
CA VAL A 108 12.15 3.44 6.10
C VAL A 108 13.41 2.95 5.37
N LEU A 109 13.37 1.76 4.76
CA LEU A 109 14.50 1.23 4.00
C LEU A 109 14.86 2.11 2.81
N TRP A 110 13.89 2.68 2.09
CA TRP A 110 14.15 3.63 1.00
C TRP A 110 14.75 4.95 1.48
N ALA A 111 14.28 5.47 2.62
CA ALA A 111 14.87 6.66 3.24
C ALA A 111 16.34 6.41 3.64
N VAL A 112 16.61 5.28 4.28
CA VAL A 112 17.98 4.86 4.63
C VAL A 112 18.82 4.63 3.37
N ALA A 113 18.26 4.00 2.34
CA ALA A 113 18.94 3.79 1.06
C ALA A 113 19.40 5.12 0.44
N ALA A 114 18.51 6.11 0.36
CA ALA A 114 18.85 7.43 -0.18
C ALA A 114 20.00 8.10 0.58
N VAL A 115 19.98 8.04 1.91
CA VAL A 115 21.03 8.58 2.78
C VAL A 115 22.34 7.83 2.60
N MET A 116 22.32 6.50 2.59
CA MET A 116 23.51 5.66 2.44
C MET A 116 24.12 5.79 1.05
N THR A 117 23.30 5.90 0.02
CA THR A 117 23.74 6.16 -1.35
C THR A 117 24.35 7.56 -1.45
N TYR A 118 23.80 8.59 -0.79
CA TYR A 118 24.45 9.90 -0.69
C TYR A 118 25.83 9.79 -0.05
N PHE A 119 25.96 9.21 1.14
CA PHE A 119 27.26 9.05 1.80
C PHE A 119 28.25 8.16 1.03
N GLY A 120 27.75 7.25 0.20
CA GLY A 120 28.54 6.52 -0.78
C GLY A 120 29.07 7.42 -1.88
N TYR A 121 28.23 8.27 -2.48
CA TYR A 121 28.61 9.17 -3.58
C TYR A 121 29.40 10.40 -3.14
N THR A 122 29.05 11.05 -2.02
CA THR A 122 29.59 12.36 -1.62
C THR A 122 30.69 12.28 -0.56
N ALA A 123 31.37 11.15 -0.44
CA ALA A 123 32.61 11.06 0.34
C ALA A 123 33.77 11.76 -0.41
N LEU A 124 33.75 13.09 -0.31
CA LEU A 124 34.70 14.18 -0.58
C LEU A 124 36.25 13.95 -0.61
N SER A 125 36.81 12.73 -0.66
CA SER A 125 38.25 12.48 -0.93
C SER A 125 38.71 11.01 -0.90
N GLY A 126 37.82 10.02 -0.73
CA GLY A 126 38.22 8.63 -0.51
C GLY A 126 37.61 7.65 -1.51
N SER A 127 38.42 6.73 -2.04
CA SER A 127 37.95 5.58 -2.82
C SER A 127 36.85 4.83 -2.06
N TRP A 128 35.80 4.37 -2.76
CA TRP A 128 34.80 3.47 -2.19
C TRP A 128 35.48 2.34 -1.42
N THR A 129 35.30 2.31 -0.11
CA THR A 129 35.66 1.11 0.64
C THR A 129 34.63 0.04 0.31
N SER A 130 35.09 -1.18 0.04
CA SER A 130 34.21 -2.30 -0.33
C SER A 130 33.05 -2.47 0.67
N GLU A 131 33.28 -2.18 1.95
CA GLU A 131 32.28 -2.23 3.02
C GLU A 131 31.12 -1.24 2.82
N ARG A 132 31.41 0.02 2.45
CA ARG A 132 30.37 1.05 2.23
C ARG A 132 29.50 0.70 1.03
N TYR A 133 30.13 0.23 -0.04
CA TYR A 133 29.42 -0.28 -1.21
C TYR A 133 28.49 -1.43 -0.86
N LEU A 134 29.03 -2.48 -0.23
CA LEU A 134 28.26 -3.67 0.13
C LEU A 134 27.10 -3.32 1.06
N THR A 135 27.31 -2.43 2.02
CA THR A 135 26.25 -1.96 2.93
C THR A 135 25.14 -1.24 2.16
N SER A 136 25.49 -0.30 1.28
CA SER A 136 24.50 0.41 0.45
C SER A 136 23.76 -0.56 -0.46
N ALA A 137 24.47 -1.47 -1.14
CA ALA A 137 23.88 -2.44 -2.05
C ALA A 137 22.90 -3.39 -1.34
N VAL A 138 23.24 -3.87 -0.14
CA VAL A 138 22.35 -4.71 0.69
C VAL A 138 21.11 -3.93 1.11
N ILE A 139 21.25 -2.66 1.52
CA ILE A 139 20.11 -1.83 1.93
C ILE A 139 19.17 -1.57 0.75
N VAL A 140 19.69 -1.22 -0.43
CA VAL A 140 18.90 -1.03 -1.65
C VAL A 140 18.20 -2.34 -2.05
N GLY A 141 18.93 -3.46 -2.00
CA GLY A 141 18.40 -4.79 -2.25
C GLY A 141 17.23 -5.15 -1.33
N LEU A 142 17.39 -4.93 -0.03
CA LEU A 142 16.34 -5.14 0.97
C LEU A 142 15.14 -4.21 0.73
N ALA A 143 15.38 -2.92 0.45
CA ALA A 143 14.32 -1.97 0.12
C ALA A 143 13.50 -2.46 -1.09
N CYS A 144 14.18 -2.95 -2.14
CA CYS A 144 13.54 -3.55 -3.30
C CYS A 144 12.73 -4.80 -2.92
N LEU A 145 13.31 -5.75 -2.18
CA LEU A 145 12.63 -6.99 -1.79
C LEU A 145 11.36 -6.72 -0.97
N VAL A 146 11.44 -5.85 0.04
CA VAL A 146 10.26 -5.53 0.86
C VAL A 146 9.21 -4.78 0.03
N THR A 147 9.63 -3.88 -0.87
CA THR A 147 8.72 -3.22 -1.82
C THR A 147 8.00 -4.25 -2.70
N VAL A 148 8.72 -5.23 -3.24
CA VAL A 148 8.14 -6.30 -4.06
C VAL A 148 7.16 -7.14 -3.27
N ALA A 149 7.46 -7.48 -2.01
CA ALA A 149 6.52 -8.15 -1.13
C ALA A 149 5.23 -7.34 -0.91
N VAL A 150 5.34 -6.02 -0.74
CA VAL A 150 4.18 -5.11 -0.65
C VAL A 150 3.37 -5.12 -1.96
N LEU A 151 4.02 -5.04 -3.12
CA LEU A 151 3.33 -5.05 -4.42
C LEU A 151 2.62 -6.39 -4.67
N VAL A 152 3.26 -7.52 -4.36
CA VAL A 152 2.63 -8.84 -4.42
C VAL A 152 1.43 -8.89 -3.48
N GLY A 153 1.57 -8.45 -2.23
CA GLY A 153 0.48 -8.39 -1.26
C GLY A 153 -0.70 -7.53 -1.74
N LEU A 154 -0.43 -6.37 -2.36
CA LEU A 154 -1.45 -5.52 -2.96
C LEU A 154 -2.21 -6.23 -4.07
N ASN A 155 -1.51 -6.93 -4.96
CA ASN A 155 -2.15 -7.67 -6.06
C ASN A 155 -2.98 -8.86 -5.57
N ILE A 156 -2.47 -9.62 -4.59
CA ILE A 156 -3.21 -10.73 -3.97
C ILE A 156 -4.45 -10.20 -3.28
N ARG A 157 -4.34 -9.08 -2.54
CA ARG A 157 -5.50 -8.46 -1.88
C ARG A 157 -6.54 -7.98 -2.89
N ALA A 158 -6.10 -7.39 -4.01
CA ALA A 158 -7.01 -6.89 -5.04
C ALA A 158 -7.75 -8.02 -5.80
N THR A 159 -7.14 -9.20 -5.92
CA THR A 159 -7.68 -10.30 -6.73
C THR A 159 -8.20 -11.50 -5.91
N GLY A 160 -7.88 -11.54 -4.61
CA GLY A 160 -8.16 -12.64 -3.71
C GLY A 160 -7.31 -13.90 -3.96
N ARG A 161 -6.39 -13.91 -4.94
CA ARG A 161 -5.62 -15.11 -5.32
C ARG A 161 -4.24 -14.78 -5.86
N LEU A 162 -3.33 -15.75 -5.78
CA LEU A 162 -2.02 -15.68 -6.44
C LEU A 162 -2.19 -16.09 -7.92
N ASP A 163 -2.37 -15.13 -8.80
CA ASP A 163 -2.51 -15.36 -10.25
C ASP A 163 -1.19 -15.15 -11.02
N GLY A 164 -1.15 -15.60 -12.28
CA GLY A 164 0.03 -15.53 -13.14
C GLY A 164 0.68 -14.13 -13.22
N PRO A 165 -0.09 -13.04 -13.42
CA PRO A 165 0.47 -11.69 -13.39
C PRO A 165 1.09 -11.31 -12.04
N THR A 166 0.51 -11.75 -10.92
CA THR A 166 1.09 -11.50 -9.59
C THR A 166 2.41 -12.25 -9.40
N ILE A 167 2.49 -13.48 -9.90
CA ILE A 167 3.74 -14.26 -9.91
C ILE A 167 4.80 -13.56 -10.77
N ALA A 168 4.44 -13.07 -11.96
CA ALA A 168 5.36 -12.34 -12.84
C ALA A 168 5.89 -11.06 -12.18
N ILE A 169 5.01 -10.27 -11.54
CA ILE A 169 5.38 -9.10 -10.73
C ILE A 169 6.39 -9.49 -9.63
N GLY A 170 6.12 -10.58 -8.92
CA GLY A 170 7.03 -11.10 -7.89
C GLY A 170 8.39 -11.50 -8.45
N VAL A 171 8.42 -12.28 -9.54
CA VAL A 171 9.66 -12.76 -10.16
C VAL A 171 10.50 -11.61 -10.71
N ILE A 172 9.91 -10.70 -11.50
CA ILE A 172 10.62 -9.55 -12.06
C ILE A 172 11.12 -8.65 -10.92
N GLY A 173 10.31 -8.48 -9.87
CA GLY A 173 10.69 -7.73 -8.68
C GLY A 173 11.89 -8.33 -7.94
N VAL A 174 11.91 -9.66 -7.75
CA VAL A 174 13.03 -10.37 -7.14
C VAL A 174 14.29 -10.26 -8.00
N VAL A 175 14.16 -10.37 -9.33
CA VAL A 175 15.28 -10.14 -10.26
C VAL A 175 15.81 -8.71 -10.15
N ALA A 176 14.93 -7.71 -10.07
CA ALA A 176 15.32 -6.32 -9.85
C ALA A 176 16.08 -6.15 -8.52
N ALA A 177 15.60 -6.76 -7.44
CA ALA A 177 16.26 -6.67 -6.14
C ALA A 177 17.62 -7.38 -6.11
N ALA A 178 17.73 -8.55 -6.76
CA ALA A 178 18.99 -9.27 -6.90
C ALA A 178 20.01 -8.44 -7.72
N ALA A 179 19.58 -7.87 -8.86
CA ALA A 179 20.40 -6.98 -9.66
C ALA A 179 20.82 -5.73 -8.87
N ALA A 180 19.90 -5.14 -8.08
CA ALA A 180 20.22 -4.01 -7.21
C ALA A 180 21.23 -4.37 -6.11
N THR A 181 21.22 -5.61 -5.62
CA THR A 181 22.17 -6.08 -4.59
C THR A 181 23.55 -6.37 -5.19
N MET A 182 23.61 -6.97 -6.37
CA MET A 182 24.88 -7.35 -7.01
C MET A 182 25.55 -6.17 -7.71
N THR A 183 24.74 -5.28 -8.30
CA THR A 183 25.18 -4.21 -9.19
C THR A 183 24.46 -2.90 -8.86
N SER A 184 24.50 -2.49 -7.58
CA SER A 184 23.74 -1.30 -7.13
C SER A 184 24.14 -0.03 -7.88
N TRP A 185 25.41 0.08 -8.29
CA TRP A 185 25.95 1.19 -9.07
C TRP A 185 25.42 1.24 -10.52
N VAL A 186 24.93 0.12 -11.07
CA VAL A 186 24.35 0.04 -12.43
C VAL A 186 22.84 0.29 -12.34
N VAL A 187 22.45 1.52 -11.99
CA VAL A 187 21.03 1.87 -11.76
C VAL A 187 20.16 1.62 -12.99
N ALA A 188 20.69 1.79 -14.20
CA ALA A 188 20.00 1.47 -15.45
C ALA A 188 19.64 -0.01 -15.62
N LEU A 189 20.26 -0.94 -14.88
CA LEU A 189 19.94 -2.36 -14.97
C LEU A 189 18.73 -2.73 -14.10
N TRP A 190 18.70 -2.29 -12.85
CA TRP A 190 17.71 -2.76 -11.88
C TRP A 190 16.51 -1.81 -11.74
N LEU A 191 16.70 -0.49 -11.89
CA LEU A 191 15.63 0.48 -11.69
C LEU A 191 14.48 0.35 -12.70
N PRO A 192 14.74 0.16 -14.02
CA PRO A 192 13.66 -0.01 -14.99
C PRO A 192 12.79 -1.24 -14.70
N LEU A 193 13.39 -2.31 -14.17
CA LEU A 193 12.65 -3.51 -13.77
C LEU A 193 11.73 -3.22 -12.59
N LEU A 194 12.23 -2.56 -11.55
CA LEU A 194 11.40 -2.14 -10.41
C LEU A 194 10.29 -1.18 -10.84
N ALA A 195 10.62 -0.21 -11.70
CA ALA A 195 9.66 0.73 -12.27
C ALA A 195 8.55 0.02 -13.06
N ALA A 196 8.89 -0.98 -13.86
CA ALA A 196 7.93 -1.79 -14.60
C ALA A 196 6.99 -2.55 -13.66
N VAL A 197 7.51 -3.17 -12.60
CA VAL A 197 6.72 -3.94 -11.62
C VAL A 197 5.76 -3.04 -10.84
N VAL A 198 6.21 -1.84 -10.43
CA VAL A 198 5.34 -0.86 -9.75
C VAL A 198 4.28 -0.34 -10.69
N THR A 199 4.65 0.05 -11.91
CA THR A 199 3.69 0.55 -12.92
C THR A 199 2.65 -0.50 -13.26
N TRP A 200 3.06 -1.76 -13.46
CA TRP A 200 2.14 -2.87 -13.74
C TRP A 200 1.19 -3.10 -12.56
N THR A 201 1.69 -3.08 -11.33
CA THR A 201 0.85 -3.18 -10.13
C THR A 201 -0.17 -2.05 -10.05
N MET A 202 0.22 -0.80 -10.36
CA MET A 202 -0.69 0.34 -10.35
C MET A 202 -1.75 0.27 -11.47
N VAL A 203 -1.39 -0.19 -12.66
CA VAL A 203 -2.35 -0.44 -13.75
C VAL A 203 -3.41 -1.46 -13.32
N ARG A 204 -2.99 -2.53 -12.62
CA ARG A 204 -3.92 -3.53 -12.09
C ARG A 204 -4.79 -2.97 -10.97
N ALA A 205 -4.19 -2.24 -10.03
CA ALA A 205 -4.91 -1.57 -8.95
C ALA A 205 -5.98 -0.61 -9.49
N ARG A 206 -5.66 0.15 -10.55
CA ARG A 206 -6.61 1.03 -11.25
C ARG A 206 -7.80 0.27 -11.83
N ARG A 207 -7.55 -0.85 -12.53
CA ARG A 207 -8.60 -1.68 -13.14
C ARG A 207 -9.51 -2.32 -12.08
N ALA A 208 -8.93 -2.71 -10.95
CA ALA A 208 -9.65 -3.27 -9.82
C ALA A 208 -10.36 -2.20 -8.95
N HIS A 209 -10.22 -0.91 -9.27
CA HIS A 209 -10.69 0.21 -8.43
C HIS A 209 -10.16 0.14 -6.98
N ALA A 210 -8.99 -0.49 -6.80
CA ALA A 210 -8.36 -0.69 -5.51
C ALA A 210 -7.33 0.42 -5.27
N GLY A 211 -7.67 1.38 -4.40
CA GLY A 211 -6.78 2.47 -3.99
C GLY A 211 -7.25 3.85 -4.40
N SER A 212 -6.55 4.89 -3.93
CA SER A 212 -6.90 6.26 -4.25
C SER A 212 -6.45 6.62 -5.67
N ARG A 213 -7.35 7.24 -6.44
CA ARG A 213 -7.07 7.70 -7.82
C ARG A 213 -5.81 8.57 -7.95
N PRO A 214 -5.55 9.58 -7.09
CA PRO A 214 -4.37 10.42 -7.25
C PRO A 214 -3.08 9.63 -7.05
N PHE A 215 -3.03 8.78 -6.02
CA PHE A 215 -1.88 7.92 -5.71
C PHE A 215 -1.49 7.02 -6.89
N VAL A 216 -2.47 6.30 -7.42
CA VAL A 216 -2.26 5.38 -8.55
C VAL A 216 -1.75 6.14 -9.77
N THR A 217 -2.31 7.33 -10.04
CA THR A 217 -1.94 8.15 -11.19
C THR A 217 -0.52 8.69 -11.06
N VAL A 218 -0.12 9.18 -9.87
CA VAL A 218 1.24 9.68 -9.61
C VAL A 218 2.26 8.57 -9.84
N LEU A 219 2.06 7.38 -9.26
CA LEU A 219 3.00 6.27 -9.43
C LEU A 219 3.06 5.74 -10.87
N MET A 220 1.95 5.73 -11.59
CA MET A 220 1.92 5.35 -13.01
C MET A 220 2.74 6.30 -13.90
N LEU A 221 2.90 7.56 -13.50
CA LEU A 221 3.70 8.54 -14.25
C LEU A 221 5.14 8.60 -13.76
N ALA A 222 5.34 8.71 -12.44
CA ALA A 222 6.65 8.91 -11.84
C ALA A 222 7.59 7.73 -12.07
N MET A 223 7.10 6.48 -11.95
CA MET A 223 7.96 5.30 -12.03
C MET A 223 8.55 5.07 -13.42
N PRO A 224 7.77 5.12 -14.53
CA PRO A 224 8.35 5.04 -15.87
C PRO A 224 9.33 6.17 -16.17
N LEU A 225 9.05 7.40 -15.71
CA LEU A 225 9.95 8.53 -15.90
C LEU A 225 11.28 8.32 -15.17
N LEU A 226 11.25 7.82 -13.93
CA LEU A 226 12.46 7.48 -13.17
C LEU A 226 13.25 6.34 -13.84
N GLY A 227 12.56 5.32 -14.35
CA GLY A 227 13.20 4.24 -15.11
C GLY A 227 13.89 4.75 -16.38
N ALA A 228 13.22 5.63 -17.14
CA ALA A 228 13.79 6.26 -18.33
C ALA A 228 14.97 7.19 -17.97
N ALA A 229 14.86 7.95 -16.88
CA ALA A 229 15.92 8.81 -16.40
C ALA A 229 17.18 8.02 -16.00
N ALA A 230 17.03 6.87 -15.33
CA ALA A 230 18.17 5.99 -15.04
C ALA A 230 18.90 5.54 -16.32
N ILE A 231 18.16 5.11 -17.34
CA ILE A 231 18.73 4.69 -18.62
C ILE A 231 19.44 5.87 -19.29
N ALA A 232 18.78 7.03 -19.37
CA ALA A 232 19.31 8.22 -20.02
C ALA A 232 20.59 8.73 -19.35
N VAL A 233 20.60 8.84 -18.02
CA VAL A 233 21.79 9.25 -17.26
C VAL A 233 22.94 8.29 -17.49
N SER A 234 22.72 6.97 -17.40
CA SER A 234 23.78 5.99 -17.67
C SER A 234 24.29 6.03 -19.12
N ALA A 235 23.41 6.22 -20.11
CA ALA A 235 23.80 6.32 -21.51
C ALA A 235 24.66 7.56 -21.77
N VAL A 236 24.32 8.71 -21.17
CA VAL A 236 25.11 9.95 -21.27
C VAL A 236 26.50 9.75 -20.68
N GLY A 237 26.63 9.06 -19.55
CA GLY A 237 27.93 8.78 -18.94
C GLY A 237 28.82 7.90 -19.83
N ILE A 238 28.24 6.84 -20.41
CA ILE A 238 28.96 5.90 -21.29
C ILE A 238 29.38 6.56 -22.60
N VAL A 239 28.47 7.29 -23.26
CA VAL A 239 28.71 7.87 -24.59
C VAL A 239 29.51 9.17 -24.52
N GLY A 240 29.20 10.01 -23.54
CA GLY A 240 29.78 11.35 -23.40
C GLY A 240 31.07 11.39 -22.60
N GLY A 241 31.41 10.34 -21.85
CA GLY A 241 32.55 10.36 -20.93
C GLY A 241 32.41 11.40 -19.81
N VAL A 242 31.17 11.78 -19.48
CA VAL A 242 30.85 12.80 -18.47
C VAL A 242 30.66 12.13 -17.12
N GLU A 243 31.08 12.77 -16.04
CA GLU A 243 30.77 12.33 -14.68
C GLU A 243 29.26 12.41 -14.41
N THR A 244 28.62 11.24 -14.26
CA THR A 244 27.17 11.12 -14.06
C THR A 244 26.76 10.86 -12.62
N GLU A 245 27.68 10.94 -11.66
CA GLU A 245 27.45 10.56 -10.26
C GLU A 245 26.27 11.33 -9.64
N ILE A 246 26.25 12.66 -9.82
CA ILE A 246 25.16 13.52 -9.34
C ILE A 246 23.82 13.11 -9.99
N GLY A 247 23.83 12.82 -11.29
CA GLY A 247 22.64 12.39 -12.03
C GLY A 247 22.09 11.06 -11.49
N ILE A 248 22.96 10.09 -11.26
CA ILE A 248 22.56 8.77 -10.72
C ILE A 248 22.01 8.93 -9.30
N TRP A 249 22.68 9.74 -8.46
CA TRP A 249 22.21 10.03 -7.12
C TRP A 249 20.82 10.71 -7.13
N LEU A 250 20.61 11.72 -7.97
CA LEU A 250 19.31 12.39 -8.11
C LEU A 250 18.19 11.42 -8.49
N VAL A 251 18.48 10.45 -9.38
CA VAL A 251 17.51 9.42 -9.76
C VAL A 251 17.16 8.52 -8.58
N VAL A 252 18.15 8.08 -7.79
CA VAL A 252 17.91 7.23 -6.60
C VAL A 252 17.16 8.00 -5.51
N VAL A 253 17.47 9.27 -5.28
CA VAL A 253 16.73 10.12 -4.33
C VAL A 253 15.30 10.35 -4.81
N GLY A 254 15.10 10.66 -6.09
CA GLY A 254 13.77 10.83 -6.67
C GLY A 254 12.91 9.57 -6.49
N LEU A 255 13.49 8.39 -6.73
CA LEU A 255 12.86 7.11 -6.46
C LEU A 255 12.49 6.95 -4.97
N ALA A 256 13.43 7.22 -4.07
CA ALA A 256 13.21 7.06 -2.64
C ALA A 256 12.10 7.98 -2.15
N VAL A 257 12.06 9.24 -2.59
CA VAL A 257 10.99 10.20 -2.24
C VAL A 257 9.63 9.68 -2.70
N VAL A 258 9.52 9.25 -3.96
CA VAL A 258 8.27 8.72 -4.53
C VAL A 258 7.80 7.48 -3.77
N LEU A 259 8.71 6.53 -3.48
CA LEU A 259 8.37 5.29 -2.79
C LEU A 259 8.08 5.52 -1.31
N VAL A 260 8.83 6.36 -0.60
CA VAL A 260 8.55 6.73 0.80
C VAL A 260 7.17 7.34 0.92
N ALA A 261 6.86 8.36 0.11
CA ALA A 261 5.56 9.01 0.13
C ALA A 261 4.44 8.01 -0.15
N ALA A 262 4.63 7.14 -1.14
CA ALA A 262 3.64 6.17 -1.52
C ALA A 262 3.39 5.09 -0.45
N LEU A 263 4.47 4.53 0.09
CA LEU A 263 4.40 3.43 1.05
C LEU A 263 3.91 3.93 2.43
N ALA A 264 4.27 5.15 2.83
CA ALA A 264 3.75 5.77 4.04
C ALA A 264 2.23 6.06 3.92
N ASP A 265 1.79 6.62 2.80
CA ASP A 265 0.36 6.86 2.52
C ASP A 265 -0.43 5.53 2.52
N LEU A 266 0.14 4.47 1.93
CA LEU A 266 -0.45 3.12 2.04
C LEU A 266 -0.53 2.66 3.50
N ALA A 267 0.54 2.75 4.27
CA ALA A 267 0.58 2.34 5.68
C ALA A 267 -0.48 3.06 6.53
N VAL A 268 -0.59 4.39 6.36
CA VAL A 268 -1.55 5.24 7.08
C VAL A 268 -2.98 4.83 6.73
N ARG A 269 -3.29 4.61 5.45
CA ARG A 269 -4.63 4.15 5.03
C ARG A 269 -5.00 2.81 5.62
N LEU A 270 -4.04 1.89 5.71
CA LEU A 270 -4.27 0.57 6.31
C LEU A 270 -4.49 0.68 7.82
N ALA A 271 -3.71 1.50 8.50
CA ALA A 271 -3.87 1.75 9.94
C ALA A 271 -5.18 2.46 10.29
N ALA A 272 -5.66 3.37 9.43
CA ALA A 272 -6.93 4.05 9.62
C ALA A 272 -8.11 3.07 9.58
N ARG A 273 -8.11 2.13 8.61
CA ARG A 273 -9.14 1.09 8.49
C ARG A 273 -9.21 0.17 9.71
N LEU A 274 -8.06 -0.21 10.26
CA LEU A 274 -8.02 -1.03 11.48
C LEU A 274 -8.57 -0.29 12.71
N ARG A 275 -8.41 1.04 12.79
CA ARG A 275 -8.95 1.83 13.90
C ARG A 275 -10.47 1.99 13.81
N THR A 276 -11.01 2.18 12.61
CA THR A 276 -12.47 2.27 12.41
C THR A 276 -13.14 0.97 12.85
N SER A 277 -12.58 -0.18 12.51
CA SER A 277 -13.07 -1.49 12.96
C SER A 277 -13.06 -1.65 14.49
N ALA A 278 -12.01 -1.17 15.16
CA ALA A 278 -11.85 -1.31 16.61
C ALA A 278 -12.78 -0.40 17.43
N VAL A 279 -13.20 0.75 16.88
CA VAL A 279 -14.15 1.66 17.56
C VAL A 279 -15.60 1.18 17.41
N THR A 280 -15.87 0.40 16.36
CA THR A 280 -17.21 -0.17 16.10
C THR A 280 -17.45 -1.53 16.78
N ALA A 281 -16.42 -2.14 17.37
CA ALA A 281 -16.49 -3.41 18.08
C ALA A 281 -16.78 -3.22 19.58
#